data_AF-A0A7D4TGD1-F1
#
_entry.id   AF-A0A7D4TGD1-F1
#
_cell.length_a   1.000
_cell.length_b   1.000
_cell.length_c   1.000
_cell.angle_alpha   90.00
_cell.angle_beta   90.00
_cell.angle_gamma   90.00
#
_symmetry.space_group_name_H-M   'P 1'
#
loop_
_entity.id
_entity.type
_entity.pdbx_description
1 polymer ?
#
loop_
_entity_poly.entity_id
_entity_poly.type
_entity_poly.pdbx_seq_one_letter_code
_entity_poly.pdbx_strand_id
1 'polypeptide(L)'
;MSERSSRPARLAPAAVGELLGISVDEVMALVLENRLRAVRLGSPARWSIETASIDEYLDDQTEETRRMALWQQSNEASFPELWGSGRVRNPD
;
A
#
# COMPACT_ATOMS: atom_id res chain seq x y z
N MET A 1 -38.60 -7.74 -4.35
CA MET A 1 -37.44 -6.94 -3.90
C MET A 1 -36.42 -6.99 -5.02
N SER A 2 -36.39 -5.97 -5.89
CA SER A 2 -35.39 -5.94 -6.96
C SER A 2 -34.04 -5.54 -6.37
N GLU A 3 -33.11 -6.50 -6.29
CA GLU A 3 -31.69 -6.19 -6.20
C GLU A 3 -31.35 -5.34 -7.42
N ARG A 4 -31.24 -4.02 -7.22
CA ARG A 4 -30.55 -3.16 -8.17
C ARG A 4 -29.18 -3.80 -8.32
N SER A 5 -28.86 -4.38 -9.47
CA SER A 5 -27.50 -4.85 -9.75
C SER A 5 -26.58 -3.65 -9.55
N SER A 6 -25.93 -3.56 -8.39
CA SER A 6 -25.01 -2.49 -8.09
C SER A 6 -23.78 -2.77 -8.93
N ARG A 7 -23.72 -2.15 -10.10
CA ARG A 7 -22.56 -2.23 -10.96
C ARG A 7 -21.39 -1.68 -10.14
N PRO A 8 -20.25 -2.40 -10.05
CA PRO A 8 -19.11 -1.88 -9.31
C PRO A 8 -18.74 -0.51 -9.87
N ALA A 9 -18.58 0.46 -8.96
CA ALA A 9 -18.12 1.80 -9.29
C ALA A 9 -16.72 1.71 -9.91
N ARG A 10 -16.46 2.53 -10.93
CA ARG A 10 -15.19 2.54 -11.64
C ARG A 10 -14.70 3.94 -11.92
N LEU A 11 -13.38 4.09 -11.90
CA LEU A 11 -12.69 5.36 -12.13
C LEU A 11 -11.71 5.23 -13.30
N ALA A 12 -11.43 6.36 -13.95
CA ALA A 12 -10.35 6.44 -14.93
C ALA A 12 -8.99 6.52 -14.19
N PRO A 13 -7.88 6.06 -14.80
CA PRO A 13 -6.56 6.14 -14.17
C PRO A 13 -6.18 7.52 -13.66
N ALA A 14 -6.53 8.59 -14.39
CA ALA A 14 -6.29 9.97 -13.96
C ALA A 14 -6.99 10.30 -12.63
N ALA A 15 -8.26 9.93 -12.49
CA ALA A 15 -9.02 10.17 -11.27
C ALA A 15 -8.48 9.35 -10.08
N VAL A 16 -7.96 8.15 -10.34
CA VAL A 16 -7.29 7.35 -9.29
C VAL A 16 -5.96 7.99 -8.89
N GLY A 17 -5.19 8.52 -9.85
CA GLY A 17 -3.94 9.23 -9.56
C GLY A 17 -4.19 10.47 -8.69
N GLU A 18 -5.22 11.25 -9.01
CA GLU A 18 -5.66 12.38 -8.18
C GLU A 18 -6.06 11.94 -6.77
N LEU A 19 -6.80 10.84 -6.64
CA LEU A 19 -7.24 10.30 -5.34
C LEU A 19 -6.08 9.82 -4.47
N LEU A 20 -5.12 9.12 -5.07
CA LEU A 20 -3.98 8.52 -4.36
C LEU A 20 -2.79 9.48 -4.22
N GLY A 21 -2.81 10.63 -4.90
CA GLY A 21 -1.70 11.57 -4.92
C GLY A 21 -0.47 11.07 -5.70
N ILE A 22 -0.67 10.19 -6.68
CA ILE A 22 0.38 9.58 -7.51
C ILE A 22 0.16 9.87 -9.00
N SER A 23 1.19 9.73 -9.81
CA SER A 23 1.10 9.92 -11.25
C SER A 23 0.25 8.85 -11.94
N VAL A 24 -0.25 9.15 -13.13
CA VAL A 24 -1.00 8.17 -13.94
C VAL A 24 -0.14 6.97 -14.31
N ASP A 25 1.16 7.16 -14.54
CA ASP A 25 2.09 6.07 -14.85
C ASP A 25 2.26 5.14 -13.64
N GLU A 26 2.32 5.68 -12.42
CA GLU A 26 2.33 4.87 -11.19
C GLU A 26 1.02 4.10 -11.01
N VAL A 27 -0.15 4.71 -11.29
CA VAL A 27 -1.42 3.98 -11.29
C VAL A 27 -1.39 2.82 -12.30
N MET A 28 -0.85 3.06 -13.50
CA MET A 28 -0.73 2.02 -14.52
C MET A 28 0.25 0.92 -14.10
N ALA A 29 1.34 1.26 -13.41
CA ALA A 29 2.24 0.27 -12.83
C ALA A 29 1.50 -0.64 -11.84
N LEU A 30 0.69 -0.07 -10.93
CA LEU A 30 -0.14 -0.85 -10.00
C LEU A 30 -1.12 -1.80 -10.71
N VAL A 31 -1.68 -1.39 -11.85
CA VAL A 31 -2.53 -2.25 -12.67
C VAL A 31 -1.73 -3.39 -13.29
N LEU A 32 -0.55 -3.10 -13.85
CA LEU A 32 0.32 -4.09 -14.48
C LEU A 32 0.90 -5.09 -13.46
N GLU A 33 1.15 -4.63 -12.24
CA GLU A 33 1.56 -5.45 -11.10
C GLU A 33 0.39 -6.24 -10.46
N ASN A 34 -0.82 -6.10 -11.01
CA ASN A 34 -2.03 -6.76 -10.53
C ASN A 34 -2.40 -6.37 -9.08
N ARG A 35 -1.98 -5.17 -8.64
CA ARG A 35 -2.34 -4.55 -7.36
C ARG A 35 -3.66 -3.78 -7.45
N LEU A 36 -4.03 -3.30 -8.63
CA LEU A 36 -5.33 -2.68 -8.90
C LEU A 36 -6.09 -3.44 -9.99
N ARG A 37 -7.34 -3.82 -9.72
CA ARG A 37 -8.24 -4.42 -10.70
C ARG A 37 -8.69 -3.40 -11.73
N ALA A 38 -8.36 -3.63 -13.00
CA ALA A 38 -8.74 -2.76 -14.11
C ALA A 38 -9.21 -3.55 -15.34
N VAL A 39 -10.07 -2.91 -16.13
CA VAL A 39 -10.53 -3.42 -17.41
C VAL A 39 -10.36 -2.37 -18.50
N ARG A 40 -10.05 -2.81 -19.72
CA ARG A 40 -9.98 -1.96 -20.90
C ARG A 40 -11.31 -2.01 -21.64
N LEU A 41 -11.94 -0.86 -21.86
CA LEU A 41 -13.29 -0.74 -22.43
C LEU A 41 -13.29 0.10 -23.71
N GLY A 42 -14.10 -0.29 -24.69
CA GLY A 42 -14.44 0.50 -25.87
C GLY A 42 -13.37 0.59 -26.96
N SER A 43 -13.62 1.47 -27.93
CA SER A 43 -12.70 1.83 -29.02
C SER A 43 -12.77 3.36 -29.25
N PRO A 44 -11.67 4.11 -29.03
CA PRO A 44 -10.36 3.65 -28.56
C PRO A 44 -10.43 3.12 -27.12
N ALA A 45 -9.60 2.12 -26.85
CA ALA A 45 -9.69 1.34 -25.63
C ALA A 45 -9.19 2.13 -24.41
N ARG A 46 -10.11 2.41 -23.48
CA ARG A 46 -9.91 3.22 -22.26
C ARG A 46 -9.88 2.33 -21.01
N TRP A 47 -8.90 2.55 -20.14
CA TRP A 47 -8.81 1.86 -18.86
C TRP A 47 -9.86 2.34 -17.86
N SER A 48 -10.37 1.40 -17.07
CA SER A 48 -11.36 1.62 -16.03
C SER A 48 -11.03 0.74 -14.82
N ILE A 49 -10.78 1.36 -13.68
CA ILE A 49 -10.29 0.73 -12.44
C ILE A 49 -11.46 0.58 -11.48
N GLU A 50 -11.60 -0.57 -10.84
CA GLU A 50 -12.67 -0.85 -9.87
C GLU A 50 -12.40 -0.14 -8.54
N THR A 51 -13.36 0.65 -8.05
CA THR A 51 -13.20 1.41 -6.80
C THR A 51 -12.93 0.51 -5.60
N ALA A 52 -13.61 -0.65 -5.51
CA ALA A 52 -13.38 -1.61 -4.43
C ALA A 52 -11.93 -2.12 -4.34
N SER A 53 -11.24 -2.23 -5.49
CA SER A 53 -9.83 -2.62 -5.50
C SER A 53 -8.90 -1.51 -5.01
N ILE A 54 -9.33 -0.25 -5.09
CA ILE A 54 -8.58 0.89 -4.55
C ILE A 54 -8.70 0.88 -3.03
N ASP A 55 -9.90 0.64 -2.50
CA ASP A 55 -10.13 0.54 -1.05
C ASP A 55 -9.31 -0.62 -0.45
N GLU A 56 -9.36 -1.80 -1.07
CA GLU A 56 -8.54 -2.96 -0.66
C GLU A 56 -7.04 -2.65 -0.70
N TYR A 57 -6.57 -1.94 -1.74
CA TYR A 57 -5.17 -1.52 -1.83
C TYR A 57 -4.75 -0.61 -0.68
N LEU A 58 -5.60 0.36 -0.30
CA LEU A 58 -5.33 1.28 0.80
C LEU A 58 -5.31 0.59 2.16
N ASP A 59 -6.19 -0.39 2.36
CA ASP A 59 -6.20 -1.22 3.57
C ASP A 59 -4.90 -2.03 3.68
N ASP A 60 -4.44 -2.65 2.58
CA ASP A 60 -3.17 -3.38 2.54
C ASP A 60 -1.96 -2.49 2.89
N GLN A 61 -1.92 -1.25 2.36
CA GLN A 61 -0.84 -0.29 2.63
C GLN A 61 -0.86 0.21 4.09
N THR A 62 -2.04 0.38 4.65
CA THR A 62 -2.20 0.75 6.07
C THR A 62 -1.66 -0.36 6.97
N GLU A 63 -1.98 -1.62 6.66
CA GLU A 63 -1.52 -2.77 7.45
C GLU A 63 -0.01 -3.02 7.31
N GLU A 64 0.57 -2.79 6.14
CA GLU A 64 2.03 -2.82 5.95
C GLU A 64 2.73 -1.76 6.82
N THR A 65 2.22 -0.52 6.81
CA THR A 65 2.74 0.57 7.65
C THR A 65 2.64 0.23 9.14
N ARG A 66 1.49 -0.35 9.54
CA ARG A 66 1.27 -0.81 10.92
C ARG A 66 2.29 -1.86 11.34
N ARG A 67 2.55 -2.86 10.49
CA ARG A 67 3.55 -3.91 10.76
C ARG A 67 4.96 -3.33 10.88
N MET A 68 5.36 -2.41 10.02
CA MET A 68 6.68 -1.76 10.11
C MET A 68 6.84 -0.94 11.39
N ALA A 69 5.82 -0.20 11.80
CA ALA A 69 5.85 0.57 13.05
C ALA A 69 6.03 -0.33 14.28
N LEU A 70 5.35 -1.48 14.32
CA LEU A 70 5.49 -2.46 15.41
C LEU A 70 6.88 -3.10 15.43
N TRP A 71 7.44 -3.41 14.25
CA TRP A 71 8.81 -3.91 14.14
C TRP A 71 9.85 -2.90 14.64
N GLN A 72 9.70 -1.61 14.28
CA GLN A 72 10.57 -0.55 14.75
C GLN A 72 10.54 -0.41 16.28
N GLN A 73 9.36 -0.41 16.89
CA GLN A 73 9.21 -0.32 18.34
C GLN A 73 9.79 -1.53 19.07
N SER A 74 9.63 -2.74 18.51
CA SER A 74 10.19 -3.96 19.11
C SER A 74 11.71 -4.00 19.05
N ASN A 75 12.33 -3.38 18.03
CA ASN A 75 13.78 -3.27 17.92
C ASN A 75 14.36 -2.23 18.91
N GLU A 76 13.67 -1.12 19.15
CA GLU A 76 14.06 -0.12 20.17
C GLU A 76 13.97 -0.65 21.61
N ALA A 77 13.02 -1.54 21.89
CA ALA A 77 12.86 -2.18 23.19
C ALA A 77 13.79 -3.39 23.40
N SER A 78 14.43 -3.89 22.34
CA SER A 78 15.36 -5.02 22.42
C SER A 78 16.79 -4.47 22.49
N PHE A 79 17.55 -4.91 23.49
CA PHE A 79 19.01 -4.73 23.67
C PHE A 79 19.55 -3.53 24.47
N PRO A 80 19.23 -3.44 25.78
CA PRO A 80 20.07 -2.74 26.75
C PRO A 80 21.42 -3.47 27.04
N GLU A 81 21.48 -4.80 26.91
CA GLU A 81 22.63 -5.58 27.41
C GLU A 81 23.78 -5.79 26.41
N LEU A 82 23.59 -5.57 25.11
CA LEU A 82 24.66 -5.73 24.10
C LEU A 82 25.70 -4.59 24.11
N TRP A 83 25.45 -3.51 24.85
CA TRP A 83 26.39 -2.42 25.09
C TRP A 83 26.98 -2.42 26.50
N GLY A 84 26.69 -3.47 27.30
CA GLY A 84 27.17 -3.64 28.66
C GLY A 84 28.60 -4.17 28.74
N SER A 85 29.52 -3.26 29.05
CA SER A 85 30.82 -3.50 29.72
C SER A 85 31.83 -4.41 29.00
N GLY A 86 32.38 -3.88 27.90
CA GLY A 86 33.80 -4.08 27.60
C GLY A 86 34.63 -3.61 28.79
N ARG A 87 35.16 -4.56 29.56
CA ARG A 87 36.04 -4.31 30.72
C ARG A 87 37.37 -3.71 30.24
N VAL A 88 37.41 -2.40 30.04
CA VAL A 88 38.65 -1.65 29.82
C VAL A 88 39.41 -1.56 31.16
N ARG A 89 40.66 -2.02 31.13
CA ARG A 89 41.61 -2.27 32.24
C ARG A 89 41.93 -1.05 33.12
N ASN A 90 42.43 -1.31 34.34
CA ASN A 90 43.85 -0.98 34.62
C ASN A 90 44.44 -1.88 35.74
N PRO A 91 45.68 -2.36 35.62
CA PRO A 91 46.48 -2.82 36.76
C PRO A 91 47.18 -1.61 37.42
N ASP A 92 47.15 -1.54 38.74
CA ASP A 92 48.21 -1.05 39.63
C ASP A 92 47.91 -1.53 41.06
#